data_AF-A0A1Y7VL88-F1
#
_entry.id   AF-A0A1Y7VL88-F1
#
_cell.length_a   1.000
_cell.length_b   1.000
_cell.length_c   1.000
_cell.angle_alpha   90.00
_cell.angle_beta   90.00
_cell.angle_gamma   90.00
#
_symmetry.space_group_name_H-M   'P 1'
#
loop_
_entity.id
_entity.type
_entity.pdbx_description
1 polymer ?
#
loop_
_entity_poly.entity_id
_entity_poly.type
_entity_poly.pdbx_seq_one_letter_code
_entity_poly.pdbx_strand_id
1 'polypeptide(L)'
;MEMLEDLESLRFEFGIPEEERYWLYLQGRYRGLMIKGCAHAAFFCKMFSTLSNLLQNLPRTIHPRTVSFDNAATEDELLTVGIIGCGHLGKQLTNVLLKTVPIPAENLQISTRRPESLGELRKLGVRCVYDNAAVASWAKVLFLCCLPAQLPNICLEIQSKLNKHCTVYSFVSAIPLPRLKSL
;
A
#
# COMPACT_ATOMS: atom_id res chain seq x y z
N MET A 1 -19.52 16.86 -2.38
CA MET A 1 -18.99 18.23 -2.33
C MET A 1 -20.09 19.23 -1.93
N GLU A 2 -21.37 18.86 -2.01
CA GLU A 2 -22.52 19.68 -1.56
C GLU A 2 -22.57 19.98 -0.05
N MET A 3 -21.98 19.15 0.81
CA MET A 3 -22.16 19.25 2.27
C MET A 3 -21.60 20.53 2.94
N LEU A 4 -20.81 21.33 2.23
CA LEU A 4 -20.15 22.54 2.75
C LEU A 4 -20.51 23.80 1.94
N GLU A 5 -21.54 23.72 1.09
CA GLU A 5 -21.94 24.88 0.27
C GLU A 5 -22.41 26.05 1.15
N ASP A 6 -23.14 25.78 2.24
CA ASP A 6 -23.61 26.84 3.15
C ASP A 6 -22.62 27.20 4.27
N LEU A 7 -21.43 26.59 4.28
CA LEU A 7 -20.44 26.72 5.35
C LEU A 7 -19.10 27.21 4.79
N GLU A 8 -19.11 28.44 4.25
CA GLU A 8 -17.93 29.05 3.61
C GLU A 8 -16.67 29.00 4.50
N SER A 9 -16.79 29.26 5.80
CA SER A 9 -15.65 29.24 6.74
C SER A 9 -15.03 27.86 6.95
N LEU A 10 -15.74 26.78 6.61
CA LEU A 10 -15.26 25.40 6.72
C LEU A 10 -14.74 24.85 5.40
N ARG A 11 -14.84 25.62 4.31
CA ARG A 11 -14.24 25.26 3.03
C ARG A 11 -12.72 25.37 3.13
N PHE A 12 -12.02 24.47 2.44
CA PHE A 12 -10.55 24.43 2.46
C PHE A 12 -9.94 25.74 1.95
N GLU A 13 -10.61 26.38 0.99
CA GLU A 13 -10.20 27.60 0.32
C GLU A 13 -10.28 28.85 1.21
N PHE A 14 -11.08 28.80 2.27
CA PHE A 14 -11.32 29.97 3.14
C PHE A 14 -10.09 30.35 3.97
N GLY A 15 -9.30 29.36 4.40
CA GLY A 15 -8.07 29.58 5.16
C GLY A 15 -6.86 29.99 4.31
N ILE A 16 -7.02 30.15 3.00
CA ILE A 16 -5.91 30.42 2.08
C ILE A 16 -5.90 31.91 1.72
N PRO A 17 -4.78 32.62 1.95
CA PRO A 17 -4.63 34.03 1.54
C PRO A 17 -4.94 34.20 0.05
N GLU A 18 -5.52 35.34 -0.32
CA GLU A 18 -6.00 35.58 -1.68
C GLU A 18 -4.87 35.45 -2.71
N GLU A 19 -3.69 35.94 -2.35
CA GLU A 19 -2.44 35.83 -3.11
C GLU A 19 -1.95 34.39 -3.30
N GLU A 20 -2.39 33.43 -2.49
CA GLU A 20 -2.01 32.01 -2.61
C GLU A 20 -3.07 31.17 -3.33
N ARG A 21 -4.27 31.72 -3.58
CA ARG A 21 -5.38 30.98 -4.22
C ARG A 21 -5.05 30.48 -5.63
N TYR A 22 -4.08 31.09 -6.32
CA TYR A 22 -3.63 30.59 -7.62
C TYR A 22 -3.02 29.18 -7.53
N TRP A 23 -2.60 28.71 -6.35
CA TRP A 23 -2.10 27.34 -6.15
C TRP A 23 -3.20 26.29 -6.00
N LEU A 24 -4.48 26.68 -5.87
CA LEU A 24 -5.59 25.74 -5.66
C LEU A 24 -5.68 24.66 -6.74
N TYR A 25 -5.24 24.93 -7.97
CA TYR A 25 -5.20 23.92 -9.04
C TYR A 25 -4.32 22.70 -8.68
N LEU A 26 -3.33 22.88 -7.79
CA LEU A 26 -2.47 21.79 -7.33
C LEU A 26 -3.26 20.72 -6.57
N GLN A 27 -4.38 21.07 -5.93
CA GLN A 27 -5.23 20.10 -5.26
C GLN A 27 -5.84 19.11 -6.27
N GLY A 28 -6.31 19.62 -7.42
CA GLY A 28 -6.80 18.81 -8.53
C GLY A 28 -5.70 17.91 -9.10
N ARG A 29 -4.49 18.44 -9.29
CA ARG A 29 -3.33 17.65 -9.75
C ARG A 29 -2.94 16.56 -8.75
N TYR A 30 -2.90 16.87 -7.46
CA TYR A 30 -2.63 15.91 -6.39
C TYR A 30 -3.65 14.76 -6.39
N ARG A 31 -4.95 15.08 -6.48
CA ARG A 31 -6.01 14.07 -6.60
C ARG A 31 -5.83 13.19 -7.84
N GLY A 32 -5.53 13.80 -8.99
CA GLY A 32 -5.26 13.06 -10.23
C GLY A 32 -4.07 12.12 -10.12
N LEU A 33 -2.97 12.56 -9.50
CA LEU A 33 -1.78 11.73 -9.25
C LEU A 33 -2.09 10.56 -8.31
N MET A 34 -2.84 10.82 -7.23
CA MET A 34 -3.28 9.77 -6.29
C MET A 34 -4.16 8.72 -6.98
N ILE A 35 -5.14 9.14 -7.78
CA ILE A 35 -6.02 8.21 -8.52
C ILE A 35 -5.20 7.35 -9.48
N LYS A 36 -4.33 7.97 -10.30
CA LYS A 36 -3.45 7.25 -11.23
C LYS A 36 -2.53 6.28 -10.50
N GLY A 37 -1.94 6.73 -9.39
CA GLY A 37 -1.08 5.94 -8.54
C GLY A 37 -1.77 4.70 -7.97
N CYS A 38 -2.96 4.88 -7.38
CA CYS A 38 -3.76 3.76 -6.87
C CYS A 38 -4.19 2.80 -8.00
N ALA A 39 -4.56 3.32 -9.18
CA ALA A 39 -4.91 2.48 -10.33
C ALA A 39 -3.72 1.63 -10.79
N HIS A 40 -2.52 2.19 -10.84
CA HIS A 40 -1.29 1.45 -11.19
C HIS A 40 -0.98 0.37 -10.15
N ALA A 41 -1.07 0.69 -8.85
CA ALA A 41 -0.85 -0.29 -7.80
C ALA A 41 -1.88 -1.43 -7.82
N ALA A 42 -3.15 -1.11 -8.05
CA ALA A 42 -4.20 -2.12 -8.19
C ALA A 42 -3.95 -3.03 -9.40
N PHE A 43 -3.61 -2.46 -10.56
CA PHE A 43 -3.22 -3.23 -11.73
C PHE A 43 -2.02 -4.13 -11.44
N PHE A 44 -0.97 -3.59 -10.81
CA PHE A 44 0.23 -4.33 -10.45
C PHE A 44 -0.09 -5.51 -9.53
N CYS A 45 -0.86 -5.30 -8.47
CA CYS A 45 -1.27 -6.38 -7.56
C CYS A 45 -2.14 -7.43 -8.26
N LYS A 46 -3.06 -7.01 -9.14
CA LYS A 46 -3.90 -7.94 -9.90
C LYS A 46 -3.04 -8.79 -10.85
N MET A 47 -2.11 -8.17 -11.58
CA MET A 47 -1.16 -8.87 -12.43
C MET A 47 -0.32 -9.86 -11.62
N PHE A 48 0.23 -9.45 -10.48
CA PHE A 48 1.05 -10.31 -9.63
C PHE A 48 0.26 -11.51 -9.10
N SER A 49 -0.98 -11.29 -8.64
CA SER A 49 -1.87 -12.37 -8.19
C SER A 49 -2.19 -13.34 -9.33
N THR A 50 -2.58 -12.82 -10.50
CA THR A 50 -2.88 -13.67 -11.67
C THR A 50 -1.66 -14.46 -12.14
N LEU A 51 -0.48 -13.83 -12.24
CA LEU A 51 0.75 -14.52 -12.65
C LEU A 51 1.13 -15.61 -11.65
N SER A 52 1.03 -15.32 -10.34
CA SER A 52 1.30 -16.31 -9.29
C SER A 52 0.39 -17.53 -9.44
N ASN A 53 -0.91 -17.32 -9.67
CA ASN A 53 -1.87 -18.40 -9.90
C ASN A 53 -1.57 -19.18 -11.20
N LEU A 54 -1.20 -18.51 -12.29
CA LEU A 54 -0.86 -19.19 -13.56
C LEU A 54 0.40 -20.06 -13.43
N LEU A 55 1.43 -19.54 -12.74
CA LEU A 55 2.66 -20.28 -12.48
C LEU A 55 2.44 -21.52 -11.61
N GLN A 56 1.44 -21.50 -10.72
CA GLN A 56 1.06 -22.65 -9.90
C GLN A 56 0.31 -23.72 -10.70
N ASN A 57 -0.50 -23.32 -11.69
CA ASN A 57 -1.28 -24.23 -12.52
C ASN A 57 -0.48 -24.88 -13.67
N LEU A 58 0.76 -24.42 -13.90
CA LEU A 58 1.67 -25.06 -14.86
C LEU A 58 2.06 -26.46 -14.35
N PRO A 59 2.02 -27.51 -15.20
CA PRO A 59 2.46 -28.84 -14.80
C PRO A 59 3.92 -28.78 -14.34
N ARG A 60 4.16 -29.05 -13.05
CA ARG A 60 5.51 -29.14 -12.51
C ARG A 60 6.20 -30.33 -13.16
N THR A 61 7.05 -30.09 -14.14
CA THR A 61 7.93 -31.11 -14.71
C THR A 61 8.97 -31.53 -13.65
N ILE A 62 8.63 -32.61 -12.94
CA ILE A 62 9.51 -33.56 -12.25
C ILE A 62 10.35 -32.99 -11.10
N HIS A 63 9.81 -33.10 -9.88
CA HIS A 63 10.45 -33.84 -8.79
C HIS A 63 9.43 -34.15 -7.68
N PRO A 64 9.34 -35.41 -7.20
CA PRO A 64 8.39 -35.78 -6.17
C PRO A 64 8.90 -35.29 -4.81
N ARG A 65 8.19 -34.32 -4.21
CA ARG A 65 8.27 -34.13 -2.76
C ARG A 65 7.29 -35.11 -2.13
N THR A 66 7.83 -35.93 -1.25
CA THR A 66 7.13 -36.87 -0.38
C THR A 66 5.88 -36.24 0.24
N VAL A 67 4.81 -37.03 0.20
CA VAL A 67 3.45 -36.74 0.64
C VAL A 67 3.44 -36.28 2.11
N SER A 68 2.86 -35.12 2.37
CA SER A 68 2.24 -34.81 3.67
C SER A 68 0.80 -34.39 3.41
N PHE A 69 -0.13 -35.22 3.88
CA PHE A 69 -1.54 -34.92 3.99
C PHE A 69 -1.71 -33.78 4.99
N ASP A 70 -1.95 -32.56 4.52
CA ASP A 70 -2.64 -31.51 5.26
C ASP A 70 -3.21 -30.51 4.25
N ASN A 71 -4.51 -30.21 4.37
CA ASN A 71 -5.25 -29.23 3.56
C ASN A 71 -4.90 -27.78 3.93
N ALA A 72 -3.62 -27.49 4.18
CA ALA A 72 -3.12 -26.12 4.27
C ALA A 72 -2.70 -25.71 2.86
N ALA A 73 -3.56 -24.98 2.14
CA ALA A 73 -3.11 -24.15 1.02
C ALA A 73 -1.88 -23.38 1.54
N THR A 74 -0.72 -23.60 0.92
CA THR A 74 0.54 -23.24 1.59
C THR A 74 0.58 -21.72 1.78
N GLU A 75 0.92 -21.24 2.98
CA GLU A 75 1.00 -19.80 3.29
C GLU A 75 1.90 -19.01 2.32
N ASP A 76 2.77 -19.73 1.60
CA ASP A 76 3.63 -19.23 0.53
C ASP A 76 2.90 -18.91 -0.79
N GLU A 77 1.60 -19.17 -0.93
CA GLU A 77 0.88 -19.10 -2.22
C GLU A 77 0.12 -17.78 -2.45
N LEU A 78 -0.41 -17.16 -1.40
CA LEU A 78 -1.28 -15.99 -1.54
C LEU A 78 -0.48 -14.67 -1.58
N LEU A 79 -0.97 -13.70 -2.35
CA LEU A 79 -0.37 -12.36 -2.41
C LEU A 79 -0.61 -11.63 -1.08
N THR A 80 0.47 -11.38 -0.34
CA THR A 80 0.48 -10.55 0.87
C THR A 80 0.95 -9.14 0.52
N VAL A 81 0.15 -8.15 0.90
CA VAL A 81 0.41 -6.74 0.59
C VAL A 81 0.61 -5.91 1.86
N GLY A 82 1.81 -5.37 2.01
CA GLY A 82 2.18 -4.46 3.09
C GLY A 82 2.05 -3.01 2.66
N ILE A 83 1.61 -2.12 3.56
CA ILE A 83 1.59 -0.67 3.34
C ILE A 83 2.25 0.02 4.54
N ILE A 84 3.33 0.75 4.31
CA ILE A 84 3.95 1.62 5.32
C ILE A 84 3.47 3.05 5.10
N GLY A 85 2.69 3.55 6.07
CA GLY A 85 2.08 4.88 6.01
C GLY A 85 0.62 4.84 5.59
N CYS A 86 -0.28 5.19 6.53
CA CYS A 86 -1.73 5.24 6.31
C CYS A 86 -2.27 6.69 6.36
N GLY A 87 -1.62 7.60 5.64
CA GLY A 87 -2.11 8.96 5.38
C GLY A 87 -3.24 8.97 4.35
N HIS A 88 -3.47 10.10 3.67
CA HIS A 88 -4.49 10.18 2.62
C HIS A 88 -4.27 9.14 1.51
N LEU A 89 -3.06 9.06 0.98
CA LEU A 89 -2.72 8.10 -0.09
C LEU A 89 -2.84 6.65 0.39
N GLY A 90 -2.23 6.30 1.52
CA GLY A 90 -2.26 4.94 2.06
C GLY A 90 -3.69 4.44 2.29
N LYS A 91 -4.56 5.27 2.88
CA LYS A 91 -5.98 4.94 3.07
C LYS A 91 -6.71 4.71 1.75
N GLN A 92 -6.51 5.59 0.77
CA GLN A 92 -7.14 5.44 -0.54
C GLN A 92 -6.62 4.19 -1.26
N LEU A 93 -5.33 3.92 -1.18
CA LEU A 93 -4.74 2.71 -1.73
C LEU A 93 -5.35 1.45 -1.12
N THR A 94 -5.44 1.35 0.21
CA THR A 94 -6.08 0.21 0.88
C THR A 94 -7.51 0.01 0.40
N ASN A 95 -8.30 1.08 0.34
CA ASN A 95 -9.69 1.01 -0.12
C ASN A 95 -9.80 0.54 -1.58
N VAL A 96 -8.92 1.03 -2.46
CA VAL A 96 -8.90 0.59 -3.86
C VAL A 96 -8.50 -0.87 -3.98
N LEU A 97 -7.47 -1.31 -3.24
CA LEU A 97 -7.03 -2.71 -3.25
C LEU A 97 -8.15 -3.65 -2.80
N LEU A 98 -8.79 -3.36 -1.67
CA LEU A 98 -9.92 -4.14 -1.15
C LEU A 98 -11.09 -4.25 -2.14
N LYS A 99 -11.34 -3.19 -2.91
CA LYS A 99 -12.48 -3.13 -3.85
C LYS A 99 -12.20 -3.75 -5.21
N THR A 100 -10.96 -3.69 -5.68
CA THR A 100 -10.65 -3.91 -7.10
C THR A 100 -9.71 -5.09 -7.35
N VAL A 101 -9.03 -5.56 -6.32
CA VAL A 101 -8.07 -6.66 -6.42
C VAL A 101 -8.60 -7.85 -5.63
N PRO A 102 -8.57 -9.09 -6.16
CA PRO A 102 -9.01 -10.27 -5.45
C PRO A 102 -7.97 -10.69 -4.39
N ILE A 103 -7.82 -9.88 -3.34
CA ILE A 103 -6.94 -10.13 -2.20
C ILE A 103 -7.82 -10.15 -0.94
N PRO A 104 -7.78 -11.22 -0.13
CA PRO A 104 -8.47 -11.25 1.16
C PRO A 104 -7.99 -10.11 2.06
N ALA A 105 -8.86 -9.55 2.89
CA ALA A 105 -8.51 -8.39 3.71
C ALA A 105 -7.42 -8.71 4.75
N GLU A 106 -7.39 -9.94 5.25
CA GLU A 106 -6.35 -10.48 6.13
C GLU A 106 -4.95 -10.51 5.49
N ASN A 107 -4.91 -10.53 4.15
CA ASN A 107 -3.71 -10.43 3.32
C ASN A 107 -3.33 -8.98 2.98
N LEU A 108 -3.93 -8.01 3.68
CA LEU A 108 -3.46 -6.64 3.75
C LEU A 108 -2.98 -6.32 5.17
N GLN A 109 -1.75 -5.81 5.26
CA GLN A 109 -1.20 -5.33 6.52
C GLN A 109 -0.67 -3.91 6.38
N ILE A 110 -1.01 -3.06 7.34
CA ILE A 110 -0.67 -1.64 7.34
C ILE A 110 0.14 -1.33 8.59
N SER A 111 1.29 -0.67 8.41
CA SER A 111 2.01 -0.02 9.49
C SER A 111 1.73 1.48 9.51
N THR A 112 1.36 2.01 10.68
CA THR A 112 1.18 3.44 10.92
C THR A 112 1.45 3.78 12.37
N ARG A 113 1.73 5.06 12.67
CA ARG A 113 1.96 5.54 14.05
C ARG A 113 0.73 5.47 14.96
N ARG A 114 -0.46 5.39 14.37
CA ARG A 114 -1.76 5.42 15.06
C ARG A 114 -2.69 4.32 14.54
N PRO A 115 -2.36 3.03 14.71
CA PRO A 115 -3.20 1.94 14.21
C PRO A 115 -4.60 1.94 14.83
N GLU A 116 -4.73 2.46 16.05
CA GLU A 116 -6.00 2.69 16.76
C GLU A 116 -6.98 3.57 15.97
N SER A 117 -6.48 4.49 15.14
CA SER A 117 -7.29 5.38 14.31
C SER A 117 -7.88 4.69 13.06
N LEU A 118 -7.49 3.44 12.77
CA LEU A 118 -7.89 2.70 11.58
C LEU A 118 -9.01 1.69 11.87
N GLY A 119 -9.94 2.04 12.77
CA GLY A 119 -11.07 1.19 13.19
C GLY A 119 -11.84 0.58 12.02
N GLU A 120 -12.20 1.39 11.02
CA GLU A 120 -12.95 0.93 9.85
C GLU A 120 -12.18 -0.08 9.00
N LEU A 121 -10.87 0.10 8.81
CA LEU A 121 -10.07 -0.86 8.05
C LEU A 121 -9.91 -2.18 8.80
N ARG A 122 -9.76 -2.13 10.13
CA ARG A 122 -9.72 -3.35 10.96
C ARG A 122 -11.03 -4.12 10.94
N LYS A 123 -12.18 -3.43 10.95
CA LYS A 123 -13.50 -4.06 10.79
C LYS A 123 -13.64 -4.80 9.46
N LEU A 124 -12.97 -4.33 8.41
CA LEU A 124 -12.92 -5.01 7.12
C LEU A 124 -11.95 -6.21 7.11
N GLY A 125 -11.21 -6.47 8.19
CA GLY A 125 -10.25 -7.58 8.30
C GLY A 125 -8.78 -7.17 8.07
N VAL A 126 -8.49 -5.90 7.78
CA VAL A 126 -7.12 -5.43 7.54
C VAL A 126 -6.33 -5.38 8.84
N ARG A 127 -5.15 -6.00 8.84
CA ARG A 127 -4.24 -5.98 10.00
C ARG A 127 -3.53 -4.63 10.08
N CYS A 128 -3.80 -3.85 11.11
CA CYS A 128 -3.21 -2.52 11.31
C CYS A 128 -2.31 -2.53 12.56
N VAL A 129 -1.02 -2.24 12.37
CA VAL A 129 0.02 -2.33 13.41
C VAL A 129 0.87 -1.06 13.47
N TYR A 130 1.69 -0.93 14.51
CA TYR A 130 2.75 0.07 14.61
C TYR A 130 4.11 -0.62 14.60
N ASP A 131 4.48 -1.18 13.46
CA ASP A 131 5.72 -1.97 13.27
C ASP A 131 6.03 -2.07 11.76
N ASN A 132 6.99 -1.29 11.26
CA ASN A 132 7.32 -1.35 9.83
C ASN A 132 8.09 -2.62 9.49
N ALA A 133 8.96 -3.08 10.41
CA ALA A 133 9.77 -4.28 10.24
C ALA A 133 8.90 -5.54 10.07
N ALA A 134 7.87 -5.71 10.91
CA ALA A 134 6.94 -6.83 10.79
C ALA A 134 6.21 -6.81 9.44
N VAL A 135 5.68 -5.66 9.01
CA VAL A 135 5.02 -5.53 7.72
C VAL A 135 5.97 -5.82 6.55
N ALA A 136 7.21 -5.31 6.62
CA ALA A 136 8.21 -5.52 5.59
C ALA A 136 8.65 -6.99 5.47
N SER A 137 8.79 -7.70 6.60
CA SER A 137 9.15 -9.12 6.62
C SER A 137 8.06 -10.04 6.08
N TRP A 138 6.80 -9.62 6.19
CA TRP A 138 5.65 -10.42 5.82
C TRP A 138 5.17 -10.19 4.38
N ALA A 139 5.38 -8.98 3.84
CA ALA A 139 4.83 -8.58 2.55
C ALA A 139 5.61 -9.14 1.34
N LYS A 140 4.90 -9.69 0.35
CA LYS A 140 5.42 -9.94 -1.00
C LYS A 140 5.44 -8.68 -1.86
N VAL A 141 4.50 -7.77 -1.62
CA VAL A 141 4.47 -6.43 -2.22
C VAL A 141 4.37 -5.40 -1.11
N LEU A 142 5.35 -4.50 -1.02
CA LEU A 142 5.42 -3.47 0.01
C LEU A 142 5.25 -2.09 -0.61
N PHE A 143 4.17 -1.39 -0.25
CA PHE A 143 3.93 -0.02 -0.65
C PHE A 143 4.49 0.97 0.38
N LEU A 144 5.35 1.89 -0.08
CA LEU A 144 5.83 3.00 0.74
C LEU A 144 4.97 4.25 0.49
N CYS A 145 4.10 4.55 1.44
CA CYS A 145 3.14 5.65 1.44
C CYS A 145 3.42 6.66 2.56
N CYS A 146 4.68 6.81 2.95
CA CYS A 146 5.15 7.73 3.98
C CYS A 146 5.51 9.12 3.40
N LEU A 147 5.76 10.10 4.27
CA LEU A 147 6.27 11.40 3.86
C LEU A 147 7.76 11.30 3.44
N PRO A 148 8.24 12.12 2.49
CA PRO A 148 9.64 12.10 2.06
C PRO A 148 10.66 12.19 3.19
N ALA A 149 10.40 13.03 4.20
CA ALA A 149 11.28 13.20 5.37
C ALA A 149 11.36 11.94 6.27
N GLN A 150 10.38 11.04 6.19
CA GLN A 150 10.33 9.81 7.00
C GLN A 150 11.05 8.65 6.32
N LEU A 151 11.19 8.70 4.99
CA LEU A 151 11.69 7.60 4.20
C LEU A 151 13.08 7.10 4.64
N PRO A 152 14.09 7.95 4.90
CA PRO A 152 15.42 7.47 5.30
C PRO A 152 15.40 6.56 6.54
N ASN A 153 14.64 6.95 7.57
CA ASN A 153 14.53 6.19 8.81
C ASN A 153 13.77 4.88 8.59
N ILE A 154 12.70 4.90 7.79
CA ILE A 154 11.94 3.71 7.43
C ILE A 154 12.83 2.73 6.64
N CYS A 155 13.62 3.22 5.69
CA CYS A 155 14.55 2.39 4.91
C CYS A 155 15.56 1.68 5.83
N LEU A 156 16.19 2.41 6.75
CA LEU A 156 17.11 1.83 7.73
C LEU A 156 16.43 0.77 8.61
N GLU A 157 15.18 1.01 9.02
CA GLU A 157 14.41 0.08 9.85
C GLU A 157 14.10 -1.25 9.12
N ILE A 158 13.71 -1.18 7.84
CA ILE A 158 13.20 -2.35 7.11
C ILE A 158 14.24 -3.06 6.24
N GLN A 159 15.39 -2.44 5.97
CA GLN A 159 16.44 -2.97 5.08
C GLN A 159 16.78 -4.44 5.37
N SER A 160 17.05 -4.78 6.62
CA SER A 160 17.42 -6.15 7.03
C SER A 160 16.24 -7.13 7.08
N LYS A 161 15.02 -6.65 6.87
CA LYS A 161 13.77 -7.40 7.03
C LYS A 161 13.09 -7.72 5.71
N LEU A 162 13.48 -7.04 4.63
CA LEU A 162 12.91 -7.28 3.31
C LEU A 162 13.24 -8.69 2.82
N ASN A 163 12.21 -9.45 2.47
CA ASN A 163 12.38 -10.72 1.79
C ASN A 163 12.98 -10.48 0.39
N LYS A 164 13.87 -11.36 -0.07
CA LYS A 164 14.47 -11.30 -1.42
C LYS A 164 13.43 -11.29 -2.55
N HIS A 165 12.25 -11.84 -2.30
CA HIS A 165 11.13 -11.88 -3.24
C HIS A 165 10.12 -10.76 -3.03
N CYS A 166 10.36 -9.85 -2.07
CA CYS A 166 9.52 -8.69 -1.83
C CYS A 166 9.74 -7.64 -2.93
N THR A 167 8.66 -7.19 -3.58
CA THR A 167 8.70 -6.04 -4.47
C THR A 167 8.31 -4.77 -3.72
N VAL A 168 9.23 -3.82 -3.64
CA VAL A 168 8.98 -2.50 -3.04
C VAL A 168 8.44 -1.54 -4.09
N TYR A 169 7.27 -0.97 -3.84
CA TYR A 169 6.62 0.04 -4.67
C TYR A 169 6.56 1.36 -3.88
N SER A 170 7.33 2.37 -4.30
CA SER A 170 7.37 3.66 -3.61
C SER A 170 6.41 4.68 -4.23
N PHE A 171 5.57 5.28 -3.40
CA PHE A 171 4.78 6.47 -3.75
C PHE A 171 5.40 7.78 -3.25
N VAL A 172 6.57 7.70 -2.63
CA VAL A 172 7.23 8.87 -2.03
C VAL A 172 7.71 9.80 -3.13
N SER A 173 7.23 11.05 -3.11
CA SER A 173 7.55 12.04 -4.13
C SER A 173 9.01 12.53 -4.03
N ALA A 174 9.56 12.92 -5.18
CA ALA A 174 10.90 13.54 -5.30
C ALA A 174 12.07 12.70 -4.76
N ILE A 175 11.91 11.38 -4.65
CA ILE A 175 13.00 10.45 -4.30
C ILE A 175 13.47 9.72 -5.56
N PRO A 176 14.71 9.94 -6.03
CA PRO A 176 15.23 9.27 -7.21
C PRO A 176 15.50 7.78 -6.93
N LEU A 177 15.30 6.93 -7.93
CA LEU A 177 15.48 5.47 -7.80
C LEU A 177 16.83 5.04 -7.20
N PRO A 178 17.99 5.66 -7.53
CA PRO A 178 19.26 5.31 -6.88
C PRO A 178 19.25 5.47 -5.35
N ARG A 179 18.53 6.48 -4.82
CA ARG A 179 18.36 6.65 -3.36
C ARG A 179 17.43 5.61 -2.76
N LEU A 180 16.49 5.09 -3.54
CA LEU A 180 15.62 4.01 -3.10
C LEU A 180 16.35 2.65 -3.16
N LYS A 181 17.27 2.45 -4.10
CA LYS A 181 18.05 1.21 -4.23
C LYS A 181 19.02 0.95 -3.09
N SER A 182 19.30 1.94 -2.24
CA SER A 182 20.07 1.73 -1.01
C SER A 182 19.22 1.22 0.16
N LEU A 183 17.95 0.87 -0.09
CA LEU A 183 17.15 0.00 0.78
C LEU A 183 17.84 -1.34 0.97
#